data_AF-A0A3B8KW11-F1
#
_entry.id   AF-A0A3B8KW11-F1
#
_cell.length_a   1.000
_cell.length_b   1.000
_cell.length_c   1.000
_cell.angle_alpha   90.00
_cell.angle_beta   90.00
_cell.angle_gamma   90.00
#
_symmetry.space_group_name_H-M   'P 1'
#
loop_
_entity.id
_entity.type
_entity.pdbx_description
1 polymer ?
#
loop_
_entity_poly.entity_id
_entity_poly.type
_entity_poly.pdbx_seq_one_letter_code
_entity_poly.pdbx_strand_id
1 'polypeptide(L)'
;MIGGLEVFGLWSAHPFAYPDGMRICVKQRRRGAVPGRLMACVVLLAILVGPGAVGAADAVGRVAFATDVVPILTKLGCNSGGCHGKSTGQNGFKLSLLGFVPSYDHESMVKEARGRRVFAGDPDSSLLLQKAIGRVPHGGGRRLGTDSPDYQVLADWIRQGAAPPT
;
A
#
# COMPACT_ATOMS: atom_id res chain seq x y z
N MET A 1 -40.55 52.00 3.21
CA MET A 1 -39.65 52.39 4.30
C MET A 1 -38.65 51.24 4.45
N ILE A 2 -37.52 51.31 3.74
CA ILE A 2 -36.13 51.48 4.27
C ILE A 2 -35.75 50.37 5.29
N GLY A 3 -34.68 49.58 5.20
CA GLY A 3 -33.46 49.41 4.39
C GLY A 3 -32.79 48.12 4.95
N GLY A 4 -32.04 47.30 4.22
CA GLY A 4 -30.73 47.59 3.64
C GLY A 4 -29.63 47.48 4.71
N LEU A 5 -28.73 46.49 4.59
CA LEU A 5 -27.31 46.39 5.04
C LEU A 5 -26.97 44.89 5.22
N GLU A 6 -26.50 44.15 4.20
CA GLU A 6 -25.12 44.10 3.66
C GLU A 6 -24.03 43.87 4.72
N VAL A 7 -23.52 42.64 4.79
CA VAL A 7 -22.26 42.28 5.45
C VAL A 7 -21.34 41.60 4.43
N PHE A 8 -20.76 42.43 3.55
CA PHE A 8 -19.60 42.10 2.72
C PHE A 8 -18.47 43.09 3.07
N GLY A 9 -17.25 42.57 3.26
CA GLY A 9 -16.04 43.33 3.62
C GLY A 9 -15.56 42.94 5.02
N LEU A 10 -14.36 42.40 5.23
CA LEU A 10 -13.07 42.91 4.77
C LEU A 10 -12.07 41.75 4.65
N TRP A 11 -11.68 41.39 3.43
CA TRP A 11 -10.40 40.69 3.20
C TRP A 11 -9.44 41.70 2.59
N SER A 12 -8.65 42.33 3.46
CA SER A 12 -7.61 43.27 3.07
C SER A 12 -6.47 42.51 2.38
N ALA A 13 -6.28 42.81 1.09
CA ALA A 13 -5.10 42.46 0.33
C ALA A 13 -3.85 43.02 1.03
N HIS A 14 -2.92 42.14 1.41
CA HIS A 14 -1.60 42.52 1.88
C HIS A 14 -0.62 42.38 0.71
N PRO A 15 0.05 43.47 0.27
CA PRO A 15 1.14 43.38 -0.68
C PRO A 15 2.40 42.89 0.06
N PHE A 16 2.78 41.63 -0.16
CA PHE A 16 4.08 41.12 0.31
C PHE A 16 5.16 41.59 -0.67
N ALA A 17 5.83 42.69 -0.31
CA ALA A 17 7.01 43.18 -1.00
C ALA A 17 8.20 42.25 -0.74
N TYR A 18 8.79 41.72 -1.81
CA TYR A 18 10.03 40.93 -1.75
C TYR A 18 11.23 41.89 -1.76
N PRO A 19 12.14 41.86 -0.78
CA PRO A 19 13.33 42.71 -0.81
C PRO A 19 14.34 42.17 -1.83
N ASP A 20 14.65 43.03 -2.79
CA ASP A 20 15.73 42.89 -3.76
C ASP A 20 17.09 43.04 -3.06
N GLY A 21 18.08 42.20 -3.41
CA GLY A 21 19.49 42.57 -3.16
C GLY A 21 20.47 41.58 -2.51
N MET A 22 20.23 40.27 -2.46
CA MET A 22 21.29 39.34 -2.04
C MET A 22 22.24 39.00 -3.20
N ARG A 23 23.27 39.83 -3.39
CA ARG A 23 24.40 39.53 -4.27
C ARG A 23 25.23 38.41 -3.66
N ILE A 24 25.09 37.21 -4.22
CA ILE A 24 25.94 36.06 -3.88
C ILE A 24 27.36 36.37 -4.39
N CYS A 25 28.26 36.72 -3.48
CA CYS A 25 29.69 36.87 -3.77
C CYS A 25 30.31 35.48 -3.92
N VAL A 26 30.26 34.91 -5.13
CA VAL A 26 30.98 33.67 -5.47
C VAL A 26 32.47 33.97 -5.42
N LYS A 27 33.13 33.60 -4.32
CA LYS A 27 34.59 33.67 -4.19
C LYS A 27 35.20 32.68 -5.18
N GLN A 28 35.65 33.21 -6.32
CA GLN A 28 36.29 32.48 -7.40
C GLN A 28 37.50 31.72 -6.86
N ARG A 29 37.32 30.42 -6.57
CA ARG A 29 38.38 29.53 -6.11
C ARG A 29 39.42 29.46 -7.22
N ARG A 30 40.60 30.03 -7.00
CA ARG A 30 41.70 29.98 -7.98
C ARG A 30 42.00 28.50 -8.26
N ARG A 31 41.77 28.07 -9.50
CA ARG A 31 42.05 26.73 -9.99
C ARG A 31 43.57 26.53 -9.94
N GLY A 32 44.05 25.73 -8.99
CA GLY A 32 45.43 25.24 -9.01
C GLY A 32 45.62 24.30 -10.19
N ALA A 33 46.64 24.55 -11.00
CA ALA A 33 47.04 23.68 -12.10
C ALA A 33 47.57 22.35 -11.54
N VAL A 34 46.97 21.24 -11.95
CA VAL A 34 47.44 19.89 -11.63
C VAL A 34 48.48 19.46 -12.68
N PRO A 35 49.68 18.99 -12.29
CA PRO A 35 50.74 18.64 -13.23
C PRO A 35 50.36 17.39 -14.05
N GLY A 36 50.48 17.52 -15.38
CA GLY A 36 49.91 16.66 -16.41
C GLY A 36 50.60 15.31 -16.65
N ARG A 37 50.70 14.44 -15.64
CA ARG A 37 51.20 13.06 -15.84
C ARG A 37 50.27 11.94 -15.34
N LEU A 38 49.16 12.29 -14.68
CA LEU A 38 48.21 11.31 -14.12
C LEU A 38 46.91 11.18 -14.93
N MET A 39 46.85 11.70 -16.16
CA MET A 39 45.61 11.69 -16.97
C MET A 39 45.50 10.49 -17.94
N ALA A 40 46.54 9.65 -18.04
CA ALA A 40 46.59 8.58 -19.05
C ALA A 40 45.98 7.24 -18.60
N CYS A 41 45.70 7.01 -17.31
CA CYS A 41 45.18 5.72 -16.83
C CYS A 41 43.65 5.67 -16.64
N VAL A 42 42.93 6.79 -16.61
CA VAL A 42 41.49 6.79 -16.26
C VAL A 42 40.58 6.57 -17.48
N VAL A 43 41.07 6.79 -18.70
CA VAL A 43 40.23 6.79 -19.91
C VAL A 43 39.97 5.37 -20.47
N LEU A 44 40.73 4.35 -20.04
CA LEU A 44 40.58 2.97 -20.55
C LEU A 44 39.64 2.07 -19.72
N LEU A 45 39.08 2.55 -18.60
CA LEU A 45 38.16 1.76 -17.76
C LEU A 45 36.69 2.22 -17.90
N ALA A 46 36.30 2.79 -19.04
CA ALA A 46 34.94 3.29 -19.28
C ALA A 46 34.15 2.47 -20.32
N ILE A 47 34.63 1.28 -20.72
CA ILE A 47 34.00 0.44 -21.76
C ILE A 47 33.21 -0.75 -21.18
N LEU A 48 33.21 -0.99 -19.86
CA LEU A 48 32.57 -2.17 -19.26
C LEU A 48 31.28 -1.90 -18.48
N VAL A 49 30.81 -0.65 -18.41
CA VAL A 49 29.51 -0.33 -17.78
C VAL A 49 28.54 0.07 -18.88
N GLY A 50 28.03 -0.94 -19.60
CA GLY A 50 26.83 -0.75 -20.39
C GLY A 50 25.69 -0.28 -19.47
N PRO A 51 24.71 0.51 -19.98
CA PRO A 51 23.52 0.83 -19.21
C PRO A 51 22.84 -0.50 -18.89
N GLY A 52 22.99 -0.95 -17.64
CA GLY A 52 22.29 -2.12 -17.16
C GLY A 52 20.82 -1.91 -17.47
N ALA A 53 20.26 -2.81 -18.28
CA ALA A 53 18.82 -2.92 -18.39
C ALA A 53 18.31 -3.05 -16.97
N VAL A 54 17.64 -2.02 -16.46
CA VAL A 54 16.83 -2.13 -15.26
C VAL A 54 15.76 -3.14 -15.62
N GLY A 55 16.02 -4.39 -15.26
CA GLY A 55 15.04 -5.45 -15.39
C GLY A 55 13.80 -4.95 -14.68
N ALA A 56 12.68 -4.93 -15.39
CA ALA A 56 11.38 -4.98 -14.77
C ALA A 56 11.32 -6.33 -14.03
N ALA A 57 11.92 -6.37 -12.85
CA ALA A 57 11.74 -7.46 -11.91
C ALA A 57 10.26 -7.41 -11.52
N ASP A 58 9.51 -8.37 -12.06
CA ASP A 58 8.14 -8.74 -11.74
C ASP A 58 7.31 -7.66 -11.05
N ALA A 59 6.64 -6.83 -11.86
CA ALA A 59 5.41 -6.20 -11.41
C ALA A 59 4.34 -7.29 -11.30
N VAL A 60 4.42 -8.12 -10.26
CA VAL A 60 3.21 -8.76 -9.72
C VAL A 60 2.29 -7.58 -9.42
N GLY A 61 1.24 -7.44 -10.23
CA GLY A 61 0.32 -6.32 -10.12
C GLY A 61 -0.16 -6.18 -8.69
N ARG A 62 -0.47 -4.93 -8.28
CA ARG A 62 -1.08 -4.69 -6.97
C ARG A 62 -2.32 -5.55 -6.85
N VAL A 63 -2.40 -6.38 -5.81
CA VAL A 63 -3.57 -7.21 -5.54
C VAL A 63 -4.68 -6.30 -5.00
N ALA A 64 -5.79 -6.23 -5.73
CA ALA A 64 -6.94 -5.41 -5.40
C ALA A 64 -7.93 -6.22 -4.55
N PHE A 65 -8.31 -5.68 -3.39
CA PHE A 65 -9.15 -6.40 -2.43
C PHE A 65 -10.50 -6.83 -3.03
N ALA A 66 -11.18 -5.93 -3.74
CA ALA A 66 -12.53 -6.19 -4.26
C ALA A 66 -12.55 -7.23 -5.41
N THR A 67 -11.54 -7.23 -6.28
CA THR A 67 -11.52 -8.08 -7.49
C THR A 67 -10.73 -9.36 -7.32
N ASP A 68 -9.75 -9.39 -6.42
CA ASP A 68 -8.84 -10.53 -6.29
C ASP A 68 -9.09 -11.28 -4.98
N VAL A 69 -9.26 -10.56 -3.86
CA VAL A 69 -9.42 -11.18 -2.53
C VAL A 69 -10.86 -11.63 -2.29
N VAL A 70 -11.84 -10.75 -2.50
CA VAL A 70 -13.26 -11.06 -2.22
C VAL A 70 -13.74 -12.29 -3.00
N PRO A 71 -13.44 -12.47 -4.30
CA PRO A 71 -13.86 -13.67 -5.02
C PRO A 71 -13.26 -14.97 -4.47
N ILE A 72 -12.02 -14.93 -3.96
CA ILE A 72 -11.42 -16.07 -3.26
C ILE A 72 -12.22 -16.39 -2.00
N LEU A 73 -12.56 -15.39 -1.18
CA LEU A 73 -13.37 -15.60 0.03
C LEU A 73 -14.73 -16.22 -0.30
N THR A 74 -15.35 -15.79 -1.40
CA THR A 74 -16.61 -16.35 -1.90
C THR A 74 -16.45 -17.79 -2.37
N LYS A 75 -15.45 -18.07 -3.22
CA LYS A 75 -15.15 -19.41 -3.73
C LYS A 75 -14.90 -20.41 -2.59
N LEU A 76 -14.23 -19.98 -1.52
CA LEU A 76 -13.93 -20.81 -0.36
C LEU A 76 -15.08 -20.89 0.67
N GLY A 77 -16.17 -20.13 0.45
CA GLY A 77 -17.34 -20.09 1.31
C GLY A 77 -17.15 -19.32 2.63
N CYS A 78 -16.08 -18.54 2.77
CA CYS A 78 -15.78 -17.77 3.99
C CYS A 78 -16.89 -16.75 4.30
N ASN A 79 -17.32 -16.01 3.29
CA ASN A 79 -18.38 -14.99 3.36
C ASN A 79 -19.78 -15.56 3.02
N SER A 80 -19.97 -16.87 3.14
CA SER A 80 -21.28 -17.50 2.96
C SER A 80 -22.16 -17.35 4.20
N GLY A 81 -23.49 -17.46 4.01
CA GLY A 81 -24.47 -17.43 5.11
C GLY A 81 -24.35 -18.58 6.12
N GLY A 82 -23.51 -19.59 5.85
CA GLY A 82 -23.25 -20.67 6.82
C GLY A 82 -22.28 -20.28 7.93
N CYS A 83 -21.40 -19.29 7.72
CA CYS A 83 -20.32 -18.94 8.65
C CYS A 83 -20.17 -17.42 8.81
N HIS A 84 -19.17 -16.77 8.20
CA HIS A 84 -18.91 -15.35 8.46
C HIS A 84 -19.82 -14.41 7.68
N GLY A 85 -20.44 -14.86 6.58
CA GLY A 85 -21.42 -14.09 5.82
C GLY A 85 -22.83 -14.06 6.41
N LYS A 86 -23.07 -14.76 7.53
CA LYS A 86 -24.37 -14.74 8.21
C LYS A 86 -24.56 -13.43 8.98
N SER A 87 -25.81 -13.04 9.21
CA SER A 87 -26.16 -11.74 9.82
C SER A 87 -25.46 -11.46 11.16
N THR A 88 -25.19 -12.50 11.94
CA THR A 88 -24.50 -12.42 13.25
C THR A 88 -22.99 -12.63 13.18
N GLY A 89 -22.44 -13.04 12.04
CA GLY A 89 -21.05 -13.51 11.92
C GLY A 89 -20.76 -14.68 12.85
N GLN A 90 -19.48 -15.02 13.05
CA GLN A 90 -19.06 -16.07 13.97
C GLN A 90 -17.83 -15.66 14.76
N ASN A 91 -17.86 -15.88 16.09
CA ASN A 91 -16.74 -15.56 17.00
C ASN A 91 -16.24 -14.10 16.88
N GLY A 92 -17.18 -13.16 16.71
CA GLY A 92 -16.87 -11.74 16.54
C GLY A 92 -16.16 -11.41 15.22
N PHE A 93 -16.31 -12.26 14.19
CA PHE A 93 -15.87 -11.98 12.84
C PHE A 93 -17.04 -12.14 11.86
N LYS A 94 -17.38 -11.05 11.18
CA LYS A 94 -18.48 -10.96 10.23
C LYS A 94 -17.96 -10.41 8.90
N LEU A 95 -18.48 -10.96 7.82
CA LEU A 95 -18.31 -10.49 6.47
C LEU A 95 -19.71 -10.23 5.89
N SER A 96 -19.79 -9.37 4.90
CA SER A 96 -20.95 -9.17 4.05
C SER A 96 -21.26 -10.46 3.30
N LEU A 97 -22.55 -10.74 3.10
CA LEU A 97 -22.98 -11.96 2.43
C LEU A 97 -22.44 -11.97 0.99
N LEU A 98 -21.66 -12.99 0.65
CA LEU A 98 -21.02 -13.18 -0.66
C LEU A 98 -20.15 -11.99 -1.13
N GLY A 99 -19.69 -11.13 -0.21
CA GLY A 99 -18.83 -10.01 -0.56
C GLY A 99 -19.57 -8.77 -1.06
N PHE A 100 -20.86 -8.63 -0.76
CA PHE A 100 -21.71 -7.53 -1.23
C PHE A 100 -21.18 -6.13 -0.86
N VAL A 101 -20.43 -6.00 0.24
CA VAL A 101 -19.87 -4.71 0.70
C VAL A 101 -18.36 -4.87 0.96
N PRO A 102 -17.50 -4.77 -0.07
CA PRO A 102 -16.06 -4.99 0.08
C PRO A 102 -15.37 -4.06 1.08
N SER A 103 -15.81 -2.82 1.20
CA SER A 103 -15.27 -1.88 2.19
C SER A 103 -15.49 -2.37 3.62
N TYR A 104 -16.70 -2.85 3.94
CA TYR A 104 -17.02 -3.43 5.23
C TYR A 104 -16.20 -4.71 5.52
N ASP A 105 -16.04 -5.57 4.51
CA ASP A 105 -15.27 -6.81 4.63
C ASP A 105 -13.80 -6.52 4.93
N HIS A 106 -13.23 -5.54 4.22
CA HIS A 106 -11.88 -5.07 4.46
C HIS A 106 -11.70 -4.57 5.89
N GLU A 107 -12.61 -3.73 6.38
CA GLU A 107 -12.52 -3.21 7.75
C GLU A 107 -12.65 -4.32 8.80
N SER A 108 -13.55 -5.28 8.60
CA SER A 108 -13.71 -6.44 9.48
C SER A 108 -12.48 -7.34 9.52
N MET A 109 -11.80 -7.47 8.38
CA MET A 109 -10.57 -8.26 8.27
C MET A 109 -9.35 -7.54 8.82
N VAL A 110 -9.20 -6.25 8.57
CA VAL A 110 -7.95 -5.51 8.83
C VAL A 110 -8.00 -4.69 10.11
N LYS A 111 -9.14 -4.09 10.48
CA LYS A 111 -9.23 -3.13 11.59
C LYS A 111 -9.86 -3.72 12.85
N GLU A 112 -10.91 -4.52 12.70
CA GLU A 112 -11.62 -5.09 13.86
C GLU A 112 -10.74 -6.03 14.70
N ALA A 113 -11.20 -6.33 15.93
CA ALA A 113 -10.45 -7.13 16.90
C ALA A 113 -9.01 -6.63 17.14
N ARG A 114 -8.80 -5.30 17.01
CA ARG A 114 -7.49 -4.64 17.15
C ARG A 114 -6.47 -5.09 16.10
N GLY A 115 -6.92 -5.40 14.88
CA GLY A 115 -6.07 -5.78 13.75
C GLY A 115 -5.41 -7.15 13.86
N ARG A 116 -5.83 -8.00 14.80
CA ARG A 116 -5.19 -9.30 15.10
C ARG A 116 -5.29 -10.35 13.97
N ARG A 117 -6.03 -10.07 12.90
CA ARG A 117 -6.33 -11.06 11.85
C ARG A 117 -5.33 -11.03 10.70
N VAL A 118 -4.73 -9.87 10.47
CA VAL A 118 -3.83 -9.61 9.35
C VAL A 118 -2.53 -9.03 9.89
N PHE A 119 -1.40 -9.64 9.54
CA PHE A 119 -0.08 -9.19 9.92
C PHE A 119 0.81 -9.09 8.69
N ALA A 120 1.00 -7.87 8.17
CA ALA A 120 1.73 -7.64 6.94
C ALA A 120 3.22 -8.01 7.01
N GLY A 121 3.83 -7.90 8.21
CA GLY A 121 5.25 -8.22 8.41
C GLY A 121 5.58 -9.71 8.31
N ASP A 122 4.60 -10.58 8.55
CA ASP A 122 4.69 -12.02 8.34
C ASP A 122 3.30 -12.54 7.93
N PRO A 123 2.98 -12.51 6.62
CA PRO A 123 1.67 -12.90 6.11
C PRO A 123 1.25 -14.29 6.56
N ASP A 124 2.18 -15.25 6.55
CA ASP A 124 1.91 -16.64 6.89
C ASP A 124 1.44 -16.76 8.34
N SER A 125 1.94 -15.93 9.26
CA SER A 125 1.48 -15.90 10.66
C SER A 125 0.10 -15.26 10.86
N SER A 126 -0.46 -14.62 9.84
CA SER A 126 -1.78 -13.96 9.93
C SER A 126 -2.85 -14.98 10.31
N LEU A 127 -3.64 -14.66 11.33
CA LEU A 127 -4.71 -15.54 11.81
C LEU A 127 -5.69 -15.90 10.68
N LEU A 128 -5.92 -14.99 9.74
CA LEU A 128 -6.70 -15.23 8.52
C LEU A 128 -6.19 -16.45 7.76
N LEU A 129 -4.90 -16.49 7.38
CA LEU A 129 -4.29 -17.59 6.64
C LEU A 129 -4.18 -18.84 7.50
N GLN A 130 -3.71 -18.71 8.74
CA GLN A 130 -3.55 -19.81 9.68
C GLN A 130 -4.87 -20.59 9.90
N LYS A 131 -5.99 -19.88 10.00
CA LYS A 131 -7.33 -20.47 10.10
C LYS A 131 -7.75 -21.09 8.76
N ALA A 132 -7.55 -20.40 7.65
CA ALA A 132 -7.93 -20.89 6.32
C ALA A 132 -7.21 -22.19 5.94
N ILE A 133 -5.91 -22.32 6.23
CA ILE A 133 -5.14 -23.55 5.95
C ILE A 133 -5.33 -24.65 7.01
N GLY A 134 -6.07 -24.36 8.09
CA GLY A 134 -6.34 -25.31 9.16
C GLY A 134 -5.18 -25.58 10.10
N ARG A 135 -4.15 -24.71 10.13
CA ARG A 135 -3.02 -24.81 11.06
C ARG A 135 -3.41 -24.41 12.49
N VAL A 136 -4.44 -23.58 12.63
CA VAL A 136 -5.13 -23.34 13.91
C VAL A 136 -6.62 -23.69 13.79
N PRO A 137 -7.32 -24.04 14.88
CA PRO A 137 -8.71 -24.51 14.81
C PRO A 137 -9.69 -23.47 14.24
N HIS A 138 -10.25 -23.70 13.05
CA HIS A 138 -11.18 -22.76 12.38
C HIS A 138 -12.66 -23.07 12.62
N GLY A 139 -13.01 -24.26 13.10
CA GLY A 139 -14.41 -24.71 13.27
C GLY A 139 -15.08 -25.08 11.93
N GLY A 140 -14.85 -24.28 10.89
CA GLY A 140 -15.25 -24.57 9.51
C GLY A 140 -14.30 -25.52 8.76
N GLY A 141 -13.29 -26.11 9.41
CA GLY A 141 -12.28 -26.97 8.78
C GLY A 141 -11.26 -26.20 7.92
N ARG A 142 -10.40 -26.94 7.21
CA ARG A 142 -9.44 -26.37 6.24
C ARG A 142 -10.20 -25.92 4.99
N ARG A 143 -9.97 -24.68 4.57
CA ARG A 143 -10.57 -24.06 3.38
C ARG A 143 -9.56 -23.78 2.27
N LEU A 144 -8.28 -23.68 2.60
CA LEU A 144 -7.23 -23.22 1.68
C LEU A 144 -6.02 -24.18 1.71
N GLY A 145 -5.44 -24.45 0.54
CA GLY A 145 -4.16 -25.18 0.44
C GLY A 145 -2.98 -24.21 0.48
N THR A 146 -1.90 -24.56 1.17
CA THR A 146 -0.69 -23.70 1.29
C THR A 146 0.07 -23.53 -0.02
N ASP A 147 -0.10 -24.47 -0.94
CA ASP A 147 0.48 -24.50 -2.28
C ASP A 147 -0.46 -23.91 -3.35
N SER A 148 -1.66 -23.48 -2.95
CA SER A 148 -2.66 -22.99 -3.90
C SER A 148 -2.36 -21.57 -4.40
N PRO A 149 -2.71 -21.24 -5.66
CA PRO A 149 -2.63 -19.86 -6.16
C PRO A 149 -3.43 -18.87 -5.30
N ASP A 150 -4.61 -19.31 -4.83
CA ASP A 150 -5.48 -18.51 -3.96
C ASP A 150 -4.76 -18.11 -2.65
N TYR A 151 -3.92 -19.00 -2.11
CA TYR A 151 -3.09 -18.68 -0.95
C TYR A 151 -2.09 -17.59 -1.25
N GLN A 152 -1.42 -17.67 -2.40
CA GLN A 152 -0.43 -16.68 -2.79
C GLN A 152 -1.06 -15.30 -2.98
N VAL A 153 -2.24 -15.23 -3.63
CA VAL A 153 -2.97 -13.95 -3.79
C VAL A 153 -3.30 -13.32 -2.42
N LEU A 154 -3.82 -14.12 -1.48
CA LEU A 154 -4.13 -13.61 -0.14
C LEU A 154 -2.87 -13.20 0.62
N ALA A 155 -1.80 -14.00 0.56
CA ALA A 155 -0.53 -13.69 1.21
C ALA A 155 0.12 -12.44 0.61
N ASP A 156 0.06 -12.27 -0.71
CA ASP A 156 0.58 -11.11 -1.42
C ASP A 156 -0.21 -9.85 -1.09
N TRP A 157 -1.54 -9.92 -1.05
CA TRP A 157 -2.35 -8.79 -0.59
C TRP A 157 -1.97 -8.35 0.83
N ILE A 158 -1.77 -9.29 1.75
CA ILE A 158 -1.32 -9.00 3.12
C ILE A 158 0.08 -8.39 3.11
N ARG A 159 1.02 -8.98 2.35
CA ARG A 159 2.41 -8.51 2.19
C ARG A 159 2.49 -7.11 1.62
N GLN A 160 1.57 -6.76 0.73
CA GLN A 160 1.41 -5.43 0.13
C GLN A 160 0.74 -4.41 1.08
N GLY A 161 0.53 -4.77 2.35
CA GLY A 161 -0.01 -3.90 3.39
C GLY A 161 -1.54 -3.98 3.52
N ALA A 162 -2.17 -5.01 2.94
CA ALA A 162 -3.61 -5.23 3.02
C ALA A 162 -4.42 -3.98 2.60
N ALA A 163 -4.10 -3.45 1.42
CA ALA A 163 -4.69 -2.21 0.93
C ALA A 163 -6.23 -2.26 0.87
N PRO A 164 -6.93 -1.14 1.15
CA PRO A 164 -8.38 -1.05 1.03
C PRO A 164 -8.85 -1.32 -0.41
N PRO A 165 -10.13 -1.66 -0.61
CA PRO A 165 -10.69 -1.76 -1.95
C PRO A 165 -10.56 -0.43 -2.69
N THR A 166 -10.12 -0.51 -3.95
CA THR A 166 -10.03 0.59 -4.91
C THR A 166 -11.25 0.63 -5.81
#